data_AF-A0A1C5VGK2-F1
#
_entry.id   AF-A0A1C5VGK2-F1
#
_cell.length_a   1.000
_cell.length_b   1.000
_cell.length_c   1.000
_cell.angle_alpha   90.00
_cell.angle_beta   90.00
_cell.angle_gamma   90.00
#
_symmetry.space_group_name_H-M   'P 1'
#
loop_
_entity.id
_entity.type
_entity.pdbx_description
1 polymer ?
#
loop_
_entity_poly.entity_id
_entity_poly.type
_entity_poly.pdbx_seq_one_letter_code
_entity_poly.pdbx_strand_id
1 'polypeptide(L)' 'METARILRQKNEKMVLIFVTAVEEYVFQAFDVAAFHYLVKPFSDEKFEEVVKCAVRSIEKYSENQSDEKYMMVQSGGS' A
#
# COMPACT_ATOMS: atom_id res chain seq x y z
N MET A 1 -1.53 0.40 -16.48
CA MET A 1 -0.64 -0.30 -15.51
C MET A 1 0.78 0.25 -15.49
N GLU A 2 1.35 0.64 -16.63
CA GLU A 2 2.75 1.12 -16.68
C GLU A 2 3.06 2.28 -15.72
N THR A 3 2.20 3.28 -15.64
CA THR A 3 2.36 4.40 -14.70
C THR A 3 2.51 3.93 -13.25
N ALA A 4 1.74 2.92 -12.83
CA ALA A 4 1.81 2.40 -11.47
C ALA A 4 3.14 1.68 -11.19
N ARG A 5 3.72 0.99 -12.18
CA ARG A 5 5.06 0.39 -12.08
C ARG A 5 6.12 1.47 -11.89
N ILE A 6 6.06 2.54 -12.67
CA ILE A 6 6.99 3.67 -12.55
C ILE A 6 6.86 4.34 -11.18
N LEU A 7 5.63 4.52 -10.68
CA LEU A 7 5.39 5.07 -9.34
C LEU A 7 5.97 4.17 -8.24
N ARG A 8 5.79 2.85 -8.35
CA ARG A 8 6.38 1.89 -7.41
C ARG A 8 7.90 1.90 -7.41
N GLN A 9 8.53 2.01 -8.58
CA GLN A 9 9.99 2.11 -8.67
C GLN A 9 10.53 3.39 -8.01
N LYS A 10 9.76 4.49 -8.07
CA LYS A 10 10.14 5.76 -7.42
C LYS A 10 9.93 5.73 -5.92
N ASN A 11 8.87 5.07 -5.45
CA ASN A 11 8.58 4.93 -4.03
C ASN A 11 7.83 3.63 -3.75
N GLU A 12 8.56 2.64 -3.25
CA GLU A 12 8.00 1.33 -2.91
C GLU A 12 6.95 1.40 -1.78
N LYS A 13 6.98 2.45 -0.96
CA LYS A 13 6.03 2.62 0.16
C LYS A 13 4.79 3.45 -0.20
N MET A 14 4.67 3.92 -1.44
CA MET A 14 3.51 4.73 -1.87
C MET A 14 2.20 3.95 -1.72
N VAL A 15 1.11 4.59 -1.31
CA VAL A 15 -0.21 3.96 -1.36
C VAL A 15 -0.81 4.17 -2.75
N LEU A 16 -1.23 3.07 -3.40
CA LEU A 16 -1.84 3.09 -4.74
C LEU A 16 -3.26 2.54 -4.68
N ILE A 17 -4.24 3.35 -5.06
CA ILE A 17 -5.64 2.94 -5.20
C ILE A 17 -6.04 3.12 -6.66
N PHE A 18 -6.51 2.05 -7.28
CA PHE A 18 -7.08 2.11 -8.63
C PHE A 18 -8.58 2.34 -8.55
N VAL A 19 -9.08 3.21 -9.42
CA VAL A 19 -10.52 3.50 -9.55
C VAL A 19 -10.90 3.40 -11.01
N THR A 20 -11.81 2.49 -11.36
CA THR A 20 -12.09 2.11 -12.75
C THR A 20 -13.53 1.61 -12.92
N ALA A 21 -14.01 1.44 -14.14
CA ALA A 21 -15.29 0.76 -14.43
C ALA A 21 -15.09 -0.66 -15.01
N VAL A 22 -13.85 -1.18 -15.00
CA VAL A 22 -13.47 -2.45 -15.65
C VAL A 22 -12.87 -3.41 -14.63
N GLU A 23 -13.44 -4.61 -14.49
CA GLU A 23 -13.00 -5.60 -13.49
C GLU A 23 -11.75 -6.38 -13.91
N GLU A 24 -11.54 -6.52 -15.22
CA GLU A 24 -10.54 -7.43 -15.81
C GLU A 24 -9.09 -7.11 -15.46
N TYR A 25 -8.81 -5.89 -14.97
CA TYR A 25 -7.46 -5.45 -14.61
C TYR A 25 -7.12 -5.60 -13.12
N VAL A 26 -7.99 -6.24 -12.32
CA VAL A 26 -7.77 -6.43 -10.88
C VAL A 26 -6.49 -7.23 -10.60
N PHE A 27 -6.22 -8.28 -11.37
CA PHE A 27 -5.00 -9.09 -11.23
C PHE A 27 -3.73 -8.28 -11.47
N GLN A 28 -3.74 -7.43 -12.50
CA GLN A 28 -2.59 -6.57 -12.81
C GLN A 28 -2.36 -5.48 -11.74
N ALA A 29 -3.39 -5.12 -10.97
CA ALA A 29 -3.23 -4.20 -9.83
C ALA A 29 -2.51 -4.88 -8.66
N PHE A 30 -2.69 -6.20 -8.48
CA PHE A 30 -1.91 -6.97 -7.52
C PHE A 30 -0.43 -7.02 -7.88
N ASP A 31 -0.08 -7.14 -9.17
CA ASP A 31 1.32 -7.17 -9.62
C ASP A 31 2.12 -5.90 -9.24
N VAL A 32 1.45 -4.77 -9.10
CA VAL A 32 2.06 -3.49 -8.67
C VAL A 32 1.89 -3.21 -7.18
N ALA A 33 1.49 -4.23 -6.41
CA ALA A 33 1.17 -4.13 -4.99
C ALA A 33 0.23 -2.96 -4.70
N ALA A 34 -0.86 -2.83 -5.47
CA ALA A 34 -1.88 -1.82 -5.18
C ALA A 34 -2.47 -2.06 -3.79
N PHE A 35 -2.74 -0.96 -3.09
CA PHE A 35 -3.42 -1.00 -1.80
C PHE A 35 -4.89 -1.39 -1.95
N HIS A 36 -5.57 -0.86 -2.97
CA HIS A 36 -6.95 -1.25 -3.27
C HIS A 36 -7.30 -1.06 -4.74
N TYR A 37 -8.29 -1.81 -5.19
CA TYR A 37 -8.94 -1.66 -6.49
C TYR A 37 -10.43 -1.37 -6.27
N LEU A 38 -10.95 -0.28 -6.86
CA LEU A 38 -12.34 0.14 -6.77
C LEU A 38 -12.96 0.12 -8.15
N VAL A 39 -13.96 -0.76 -8.33
CA VAL A 39 -14.74 -0.88 -9.55
C VAL A 39 -16.03 -0.07 -9.39
N LYS A 40 -16.31 0.79 -10.36
CA LYS A 40 -17.52 1.58 -10.42
C LYS A 40 -18.68 0.72 -10.93
N PRO A 41 -19.91 0.96 -10.42
CA PRO A 41 -20.23 1.91 -9.36
C PRO A 41 -19.86 1.37 -7.96
N PHE A 42 -19.37 2.25 -7.09
CA PHE A 42 -19.17 1.99 -5.66
C PHE A 42 -19.87 3.09 -4.85
N SER A 43 -20.21 2.79 -3.59
CA SER A 43 -20.80 3.78 -2.68
C SER A 43 -19.75 4.72 -2.11
N ASP A 44 -20.18 5.92 -1.71
CA ASP A 44 -19.33 6.89 -1.01
C ASP A 44 -18.78 6.30 0.29
N GLU A 45 -19.59 5.52 1.02
CA GLU A 45 -19.18 4.79 2.22
C GLU A 45 -17.99 3.87 1.92
N LYS A 46 -18.05 3.10 0.82
CA LYS A 46 -16.97 2.19 0.44
C LYS A 46 -15.69 2.95 0.09
N PHE A 47 -15.82 4.08 -0.58
CA PHE A 47 -14.68 4.94 -0.91
C PHE A 47 -14.05 5.51 0.37
N GLU A 48 -14.88 6.03 1.28
CA GLU A 48 -14.44 6.60 2.55
C GLU A 48 -13.69 5.56 3.40
N GLU A 49 -14.21 4.33 3.50
CA GLU A 49 -13.55 3.24 4.18
C GLU A 49 -12.16 2.95 3.60
N VAL A 50 -12.05 2.83 2.28
CA VAL A 50 -10.78 2.53 1.61
C VAL A 50 -9.76 3.65 1.81
N VAL A 51 -10.18 4.91 1.73
CA VAL A 51 -9.30 6.06 1.97
C VAL A 51 -8.87 6.13 3.44
N LYS A 52 -9.77 5.90 4.40
CA LYS A 52 -9.43 5.83 5.83
C LYS A 52 -8.40 4.72 6.11
N CYS A 53 -8.57 3.55 5.51
CA CYS A 53 -7.60 2.46 5.61
C CYS A 53 -6.24 2.84 4.99
N ALA A 54 -6.23 3.55 3.86
CA ALA A 54 -5.02 4.04 3.23
C ALA A 54 -4.25 5.03 4.12
N VAL A 55 -4.96 6.01 4.72
CA VAL A 55 -4.36 6.99 5.64
C VAL A 55 -3.71 6.28 6.83
N ARG A 56 -4.44 5.37 7.49
CA ARG A 56 -3.91 4.57 8.61
C ARG A 56 -2.68 3.74 8.24
N SER A 57 -2.63 3.26 7.00
CA SER A 57 -1.47 2.48 6.53
C SER A 57 -0.24 3.37 6.42
N ILE A 58 -0.38 4.59 5.90
CA ILE A 58 0.71 5.57 5.83
C ILE A 58 1.23 5.92 7.24
N GLU A 59 0.32 6.17 8.18
CA GLU A 59 0.65 6.49 9.57
C GLU A 59 1.49 5.37 10.23
N LYS A 60 1.06 4.11 10.11
CA LYS A 60 1.81 2.95 10.62
C LYS A 60 3.20 2.82 10.01
N TYR A 61 3.37 3.12 8.71
CA TYR A 61 4.68 3.08 8.08
C TYR A 61 5.63 4.16 8.63
N SER A 62 5.11 5.33 9.01
CA SER A 62 5.90 6.38 9.68
C SER A 62 6.34 5.96 11.08
N GLU A 63 5.49 5.28 11.83
CA GLU A 63 5.82 4.81 13.20
C GLU A 63 6.88 3.70 13.19
N ASN A 64 6.76 2.71 12.30
CA ASN A 64 7.69 1.57 12.21
C ASN A 64 9.15 1.95 11.86
N GLN A 65 9.41 3.16 11.32
CA GLN A 65 10.80 3.61 11.10
C GLN A 65 11.56 3.89 12.41
N SER A 66 10.84 4.00 13.54
CA SER A 66 11.42 4.25 14.87
C SER A 66 11.94 2.96 15.53
N ASP A 67 11.30 1.82 15.26
CA ASP A 67 11.59 0.52 15.88
C ASP A 67 12.69 -0.28 15.14
N GLU A 68 12.90 -0.05 13.84
CA GLU A 68 13.97 -0.70 13.06
C GLU A 68 15.40 -0.32 13.51
N LYS A 69 15.56 0.59 14.48
CA LYS A 69 16.87 1.07 14.94
C LYS A 69 17.55 0.16 15.99
N TYR A 70 16.88 -0.90 16.46
CA TYR A 70 17.43 -1.78 17.49
C TYR A 70 17.83 -3.14 16.90
N MET A 71 19.15 -3.35 16.74
CA MET A 71 19.71 -4.67 16.46
C MET A 71 20.15 -5.29 17.80
N MET A 72 19.42 -6.29 18.28
CA MET A 72 19.83 -7.09 19.44
C MET A 72 20.95 -8.04 19.03
N VAL A 73 22.20 -7.68 19.35
CA VAL A 73 23.35 -8.58 19.19
C VAL A 73 23.52 -9.36 20.48
N GLN A 74 23.14 -10.65 20.48
CA GLN A 74 23.60 -11.56 21.52
C GLN A 74 24.99 -12.05 21.17
N SER A 75 26.02 -11.46 21.77
CA SER A 75 27.34 -12.06 21.82
C SER A 75 27.30 -13.20 22.84
N GLY A 76 27.20 -14.44 22.36
CA GLY A 76 27.37 -15.63 23.17
C GLY A 76 28.76 -15.61 23.81
N GLY A 77 28.80 -15.49 25.14
CA GLY A 77 30.01 -15.58 25.94
C GLY A 77 30.24 -17.00 26.43
N SER A 78 31.52 -17.41 26.38
CA SER A 78 32.16 -18.65 26.85
C SER A 78 32.28 -19.78 25.84
#